data_AF-A0AAV4LET2-F1
#
_entry.id   AF-A0AAV4LET2-F1
#
_cell.length_a   1.000
_cell.length_b   1.000
_cell.length_c   1.000
_cell.angle_alpha   90.00
_cell.angle_beta   90.00
_cell.angle_gamma   90.00
#
_symmetry.space_group_name_H-M   'P 1'
#
loop_
_entity.id
_entity.type
_entity.pdbx_description
1 polymer ?
#
loop_
_entity_poly.entity_id
_entity_poly.type
_entity_poly.pdbx_seq_one_letter_code
_entity_poly.pdbx_strand_id
1 'polypeptide(L)'
;MGTVKHDGHEFECDHPHTDTWRMRQAGASVVVIASRSKWVLQDFQGSPSLENILTHIKGVDLVLVEGWKHSELPKIVLLHPKEDIFKNEALVNVRAIAAPNDLVHLAPPGIQRYDRDDIRGLADCIIQAIHPA
;
A
#
# COMPACT_ATOMS: atom_id res chain seq x y z
N MET A 1 9.88 9.85 3.87
CA MET A 1 9.14 8.77 3.19
C MET A 1 8.10 8.20 4.14
N GLY A 2 6.87 8.03 3.70
CA GLY A 2 5.81 7.32 4.41
C GLY A 2 5.49 5.97 3.74
N THR A 3 4.78 5.10 4.45
CA THR A 3 4.36 3.79 3.93
C THR A 3 2.94 3.49 4.38
N VAL A 4 2.15 2.87 3.51
CA VAL A 4 0.79 2.38 3.79
C VAL A 4 0.71 0.92 3.34
N LYS A 5 0.12 0.06 4.16
CA LYS A 5 -0.10 -1.34 3.81
C LYS A 5 -1.57 -1.71 3.99
N HIS A 6 -2.15 -2.32 2.97
CA HIS A 6 -3.43 -3.01 3.06
C HIS A 6 -3.17 -4.48 3.36
N ASP A 7 -3.69 -4.98 4.47
CA ASP A 7 -3.87 -6.42 4.63
C ASP A 7 -5.29 -6.78 4.17
N GLY A 8 -5.43 -7.88 3.44
CA GLY A 8 -6.74 -8.40 3.07
C GLY A 8 -7.49 -9.01 4.25
N HIS A 9 -6.81 -9.19 5.38
CA HIS A 9 -7.37 -9.71 6.62
C HIS A 9 -7.56 -8.58 7.64
N GLU A 10 -8.52 -8.78 8.54
CA GLU A 10 -8.63 -7.91 9.72
C GLU A 10 -7.37 -8.04 10.59
N PHE A 11 -6.91 -6.90 11.11
CA PHE A 11 -5.81 -6.85 12.07
C PHE A 11 -6.26 -6.17 13.36
N GLU A 12 -5.78 -6.66 14.50
CA GLU A 12 -5.98 -6.02 15.80
C GLU A 12 -4.71 -5.26 16.20
N CYS A 13 -4.81 -3.94 16.31
CA CYS A 13 -3.72 -3.09 16.79
C CYS A 13 -3.69 -2.97 18.32
N ASP A 14 -4.79 -3.31 18.99
CA ASP A 14 -4.99 -3.11 20.42
C ASP A 14 -5.32 -4.44 21.10
N HIS A 15 -5.01 -4.57 22.38
CA HIS A 15 -5.23 -5.80 23.13
C HIS A 15 -6.51 -5.73 23.96
N PRO A 16 -7.23 -6.85 24.12
CA PRO A 16 -8.36 -6.92 25.03
C PRO A 16 -8.00 -6.40 26.43
N HIS A 17 -8.94 -5.69 27.04
CA HIS A 17 -8.86 -5.13 28.39
C HIS A 17 -7.95 -3.91 28.61
N THR A 18 -7.30 -3.38 27.57
CA THR A 18 -6.67 -2.04 27.64
C THR A 18 -7.74 -0.95 27.70
N ASP A 19 -7.36 0.25 28.15
CA ASP A 19 -8.31 1.37 28.22
C ASP A 19 -8.76 1.82 26.83
N THR A 20 -7.87 1.83 25.84
CA THR A 20 -8.23 2.13 24.44
C THR A 20 -9.16 1.09 23.83
N TRP A 21 -8.99 -0.19 24.19
CA TRP A 21 -9.91 -1.23 23.78
C TRP A 21 -11.30 -1.01 24.41
N ARG A 22 -11.36 -0.66 25.70
CA ARG A 22 -12.63 -0.34 26.37
C ARG A 22 -13.31 0.89 25.77
N MET A 23 -12.55 1.92 25.37
CA MET A 23 -13.10 3.09 24.67
C MET A 23 -13.76 2.68 23.34
N ARG A 24 -13.11 1.83 22.55
CA ARG A 24 -13.70 1.26 21.32
C ARG A 24 -14.99 0.50 21.64
N GLN A 25 -14.96 -0.42 22.61
CA GLN A 25 -16.14 -1.20 23.00
C GLN A 25 -17.29 -0.34 23.54
N ALA A 26 -16.99 0.81 24.14
CA ALA A 26 -17.99 1.78 24.57
C ALA A 26 -18.62 2.58 23.41
N GLY A 27 -18.22 2.33 22.15
CA GLY A 27 -18.80 2.94 20.95
C GLY A 27 -18.00 4.11 20.39
N ALA A 28 -16.75 4.34 20.83
CA ALA A 28 -15.91 5.37 20.23
C ALA A 28 -15.64 5.05 18.75
N SER A 29 -16.02 5.97 17.86
CA SER A 29 -15.75 5.84 16.42
C SER A 29 -14.28 6.07 16.06
N VAL A 30 -13.55 6.80 16.91
CA VAL A 30 -12.12 7.07 16.77
C VAL A 30 -11.47 6.97 18.14
N VAL A 31 -10.34 6.27 18.23
CA VAL A 31 -9.55 6.14 19.45
C VAL A 31 -8.12 6.59 19.17
N VAL A 32 -7.61 7.51 20.00
CA VAL A 32 -6.23 8.01 19.90
C VAL A 32 -5.49 7.69 21.19
N ILE A 33 -4.33 7.04 21.06
CA ILE A 33 -3.37 6.88 22.15
C ILE A 33 -2.11 7.67 21.84
N ALA A 34 -1.62 8.42 22.82
CA ALA A 34 -0.44 9.24 22.69
C ALA A 34 0.55 9.00 23.83
N SER A 35 1.82 9.15 23.51
CA SER A 35 2.94 9.14 24.43
C SER A 35 3.81 10.37 24.19
N ARG A 36 4.91 10.51 24.92
CA ARG A 36 5.84 11.66 24.78
C ARG A 36 6.38 11.85 23.35
N SER A 37 6.55 10.78 22.58
CA SER A 37 7.26 10.83 21.29
C SER A 37 6.47 10.30 20.09
N LYS A 38 5.31 9.66 20.32
CA LYS A 38 4.49 9.06 19.27
C LYS A 38 3.04 8.90 19.68
N TRP A 39 2.18 8.74 18.70
CA TRP A 39 0.76 8.47 18.86
C TRP A 39 0.28 7.46 17.82
N VAL A 40 -0.88 6.85 18.07
CA VAL A 40 -1.58 5.96 17.15
C VAL A 40 -3.04 6.39 17.11
N LEU A 41 -3.62 6.40 15.92
CA LEU A 41 -5.04 6.63 15.69
C LEU A 41 -5.66 5.36 15.10
N GLN A 42 -6.74 4.92 15.73
CA GLN A 42 -7.59 3.85 15.25
C GLN A 42 -8.92 4.48 14.86
N ASP A 43 -9.26 4.43 13.57
CA ASP A 43 -10.51 4.92 13.01
C ASP A 43 -11.41 3.73 12.67
N PHE A 44 -12.62 3.73 13.21
CA PHE A 44 -13.62 2.69 13.03
C PHE A 44 -14.81 3.18 12.18
N GLN A 45 -14.69 4.35 11.53
CA GLN A 45 -15.72 4.91 10.68
C GLN A 45 -15.68 4.29 9.27
N GLY A 46 -16.48 3.24 9.07
CA GLY A 46 -16.67 2.64 7.76
C GLY A 46 -15.45 1.89 7.23
N SER A 47 -15.44 1.64 5.91
CA SER A 47 -14.32 0.96 5.25
C SER A 47 -13.19 1.95 4.99
N PRO A 48 -11.92 1.61 5.27
CA PRO A 48 -10.79 2.50 5.04
C PRO A 48 -10.63 2.78 3.54
N SER A 49 -10.84 4.05 3.14
CA SER A 49 -10.43 4.51 1.81
C SER A 49 -8.95 4.92 1.83
N LEU A 50 -8.24 4.60 0.75
CA LEU A 50 -6.83 4.98 0.63
C LEU A 50 -6.68 6.50 0.67
N GLU A 51 -7.60 7.22 0.05
CA GLU A 51 -7.65 8.69 0.03
C GLU A 51 -7.72 9.25 1.45
N ASN A 52 -8.60 8.72 2.30
CA ASN A 52 -8.73 9.17 3.68
C ASN A 52 -7.47 8.85 4.49
N ILE A 53 -6.87 7.66 4.32
CA ILE A 53 -5.62 7.30 5.00
C ILE A 53 -4.50 8.27 4.62
N LEU A 54 -4.35 8.58 3.32
CA LEU A 54 -3.34 9.49 2.83
C LEU A 54 -3.51 10.92 3.39
N THR A 55 -4.73 11.34 3.76
CA THR A 55 -4.91 12.66 4.41
C THR A 55 -4.19 12.77 5.76
N HIS A 56 -3.91 11.66 6.44
CA HIS A 56 -3.24 11.62 7.74
C HIS A 56 -1.70 11.62 7.62
N ILE A 57 -1.15 11.35 6.43
CA ILE A 57 0.30 11.31 6.21
C ILE A 57 0.77 12.70 5.75
N LYS A 58 1.63 13.34 6.56
CA LYS A 58 2.15 14.68 6.33
C LYS A 58 3.67 14.71 6.48
N GLY A 59 4.32 15.69 5.84
CA GLY A 59 5.75 15.95 6.00
C GLY A 59 6.66 14.92 5.33
N VAL A 60 6.19 14.28 4.26
CA VAL A 60 6.97 13.33 3.46
C VAL A 60 6.82 13.63 1.97
N ASP A 61 7.89 13.43 1.20
CA ASP A 61 7.90 13.67 -0.26
C ASP A 61 7.40 12.46 -1.07
N LEU A 62 7.34 11.29 -0.44
CA LEU A 62 6.96 10.01 -1.06
C LEU A 62 6.21 9.15 -0.06
N VAL A 63 5.11 8.53 -0.51
CA VAL A 63 4.40 7.45 0.19
C VAL A 63 4.41 6.20 -0.67
N LEU A 64 4.90 5.09 -0.13
CA LEU A 64 4.78 3.78 -0.76
C LEU A 64 3.51 3.07 -0.27
N VAL A 65 2.68 2.59 -1.20
CA VAL A 65 1.44 1.89 -0.88
C VAL A 65 1.58 0.42 -1.29
N GLU A 66 1.50 -0.49 -0.32
CA GLU A 66 1.37 -1.93 -0.53
C GLU A 66 -0.12 -2.30 -0.49
N GLY A 67 -0.64 -2.93 -1.55
CA GLY A 67 -2.06 -3.25 -1.67
C GLY A 67 -2.84 -2.23 -2.49
N TRP A 68 -4.15 -2.08 -2.21
CA TRP A 68 -5.09 -1.27 -3.01
C TRP A 68 -4.87 -1.42 -4.53
N LYS A 69 -4.89 -2.66 -5.03
CA LYS A 69 -4.58 -2.97 -6.45
C LYS A 69 -5.47 -2.22 -7.45
N HIS A 70 -6.67 -1.82 -7.04
CA HIS A 70 -7.62 -1.04 -7.83
C HIS A 70 -7.52 0.48 -7.65
N SER A 71 -6.58 0.98 -6.84
CA SER A 71 -6.35 2.42 -6.72
C SER A 71 -5.92 3.02 -8.06
N GLU A 72 -6.19 4.30 -8.26
CA GLU A 72 -5.73 5.04 -9.44
C GLU A 72 -4.26 5.48 -9.33
N LEU A 73 -3.56 5.18 -8.22
CA LEU A 73 -2.16 5.53 -8.07
C LEU A 73 -1.26 4.83 -9.10
N PRO A 74 -0.15 5.45 -9.55
CA PRO A 74 0.86 4.77 -10.33
C PRO A 74 1.42 3.59 -9.52
N LYS A 75 1.48 2.41 -10.14
CA LYS A 75 1.84 1.17 -9.43
C LYS A 75 2.86 0.32 -10.16
N ILE A 76 3.64 -0.40 -9.37
CA ILE A 76 4.48 -1.50 -9.82
C ILE A 76 3.77 -2.79 -9.41
N VAL A 77 3.58 -3.71 -10.37
CA VAL A 77 2.93 -5.00 -10.11
C VAL A 77 4.00 -6.06 -9.86
N LEU A 78 3.96 -6.68 -8.69
CA LEU A 78 4.76 -7.85 -8.39
C LEU A 78 4.03 -9.09 -8.88
N LEU A 79 4.55 -9.78 -9.89
CA LEU A 79 3.95 -11.01 -10.39
C LEU A 79 4.36 -12.22 -9.55
N HIS A 80 3.39 -13.11 -9.34
CA HIS A 80 3.61 -14.36 -8.63
C HIS A 80 3.36 -15.54 -9.59
N PRO A 81 4.18 -16.61 -9.58
CA PRO A 81 4.04 -17.71 -10.55
C PRO A 81 2.68 -18.41 -10.56
N LYS A 82 1.95 -18.31 -9.44
CA LYS A 82 0.65 -18.96 -9.23
C LYS A 82 -0.53 -18.08 -9.64
N GLU A 83 -0.31 -16.83 -10.05
CA GLU A 83 -1.37 -15.85 -10.31
C GLU A 83 -1.03 -14.98 -11.51
N ASP A 84 -1.84 -15.11 -12.57
CA ASP A 84 -1.81 -14.21 -13.71
C ASP A 84 -2.81 -13.06 -13.46
N ILE A 85 -2.37 -12.07 -12.68
CA ILE A 85 -3.21 -10.96 -12.23
C ILE A 85 -3.79 -10.15 -13.40
N PHE A 86 -3.09 -10.08 -14.54
CA PHE A 86 -3.54 -9.32 -15.71
C PHE A 86 -4.66 -10.00 -16.48
N LYS A 87 -4.89 -11.31 -16.29
CA LYS A 87 -6.08 -12.00 -16.82
C LYS A 87 -7.31 -11.82 -15.96
N ASN A 88 -7.12 -11.69 -14.65
CA ASN A 88 -8.22 -11.70 -13.68
C ASN A 88 -8.64 -10.31 -13.23
N GLU A 89 -7.76 -9.31 -13.38
CA GLU A 89 -7.95 -7.98 -12.83
C GLU A 89 -7.75 -6.89 -13.88
N ALA A 90 -8.65 -5.91 -13.90
CA ALA A 90 -8.52 -4.70 -14.70
C ALA A 90 -7.68 -3.65 -13.94
N LEU A 91 -6.36 -3.85 -13.90
CA LEU A 91 -5.45 -2.91 -13.23
C LEU A 91 -5.24 -1.67 -14.10
N VAL A 92 -5.29 -0.49 -13.48
CA VAL A 92 -5.02 0.81 -14.11
C VAL A 92 -3.66 1.36 -13.69
N ASN A 93 -3.09 2.29 -14.47
CA ASN A 93 -1.87 3.04 -14.13
C ASN A 93 -0.66 2.18 -13.73
N VAL A 94 -0.51 1.01 -14.35
CA VAL A 94 0.66 0.13 -14.17
C VAL A 94 1.86 0.72 -14.90
N ARG A 95 2.90 1.07 -14.15
CA ARG A 95 4.14 1.67 -14.68
C ARG A 95 5.20 0.63 -14.99
N ALA A 96 5.31 -0.36 -14.13
CA ALA A 96 6.28 -1.43 -14.26
C ALA A 96 5.75 -2.74 -13.68
N ILE A 97 6.41 -3.82 -14.07
CA ILE A 97 6.20 -5.15 -13.51
C ILE A 97 7.53 -5.64 -12.99
N ALA A 98 7.52 -6.21 -11.78
CA ALA A 98 8.68 -6.91 -11.23
C ALA A 98 8.34 -8.39 -11.06
N ALA A 99 9.15 -9.25 -11.67
CA ALA A 99 8.93 -10.68 -11.66
C ALA A 99 10.25 -11.42 -11.92
N PRO A 100 10.38 -12.70 -11.53
CA PRO A 100 11.46 -13.52 -12.06
C PRO A 100 11.37 -13.62 -13.59
N ASN A 101 12.51 -13.79 -14.27
CA ASN A 101 12.62 -13.74 -15.74
C ASN A 101 11.66 -14.68 -16.49
N ASP A 102 11.29 -15.81 -15.89
CA ASP A 102 10.37 -16.79 -16.48
C ASP A 102 8.91 -16.30 -16.52
N LEU A 103 8.51 -15.32 -15.71
CA LEU A 103 7.16 -14.75 -15.67
C LEU A 103 6.99 -13.49 -16.51
N VAL A 104 8.07 -12.95 -17.06
CA VAL A 104 8.11 -11.67 -17.80
C VAL A 104 7.16 -11.68 -19.02
N HIS A 105 6.81 -12.85 -19.55
CA HIS A 105 5.87 -13.03 -20.65
C HIS A 105 4.40 -12.74 -20.28
N LEU A 106 4.05 -12.72 -19.00
CA LEU A 106 2.69 -12.38 -18.52
C LEU A 106 2.41 -10.87 -18.53
N ALA A 107 3.45 -10.06 -18.71
CA ALA A 107 3.34 -8.60 -18.74
C ALA A 107 2.68 -8.11 -20.05
N PRO A 108 1.70 -7.18 -19.97
CA PRO A 108 1.19 -6.50 -21.15
C PRO A 108 2.30 -5.83 -21.99
N PRO A 109 2.12 -5.68 -23.31
CA PRO A 109 3.06 -4.95 -24.16
C PRO A 109 3.22 -3.49 -23.72
N GLY A 110 4.43 -2.94 -23.82
CA GLY A 110 4.72 -1.52 -23.54
C GLY A 110 4.95 -1.14 -22.07
N ILE A 111 4.78 -2.08 -21.13
CA ILE A 111 5.07 -1.86 -19.71
C ILE A 111 6.54 -2.22 -19.39
N GLN A 112 7.22 -1.38 -18.60
CA GLN A 112 8.59 -1.64 -18.16
C GLN A 112 8.68 -2.91 -17.30
N ARG A 113 9.78 -3.65 -17.41
CA ARG A 113 9.94 -4.95 -16.77
C ARG A 113 11.26 -5.02 -16.04
N TYR A 114 11.21 -5.49 -14.81
CA TYR A 114 12.36 -5.63 -13.92
C TYR A 114 12.40 -7.06 -13.38
N ASP A 115 13.61 -7.56 -13.16
CA ASP A 115 13.77 -8.70 -12.26
C ASP A 115 13.31 -8.27 -10.86
N ARG A 116 12.59 -9.14 -10.15
CA ARG A 116 12.10 -8.82 -8.79
C ARG A 116 13.22 -8.48 -7.81
N ASP A 117 14.43 -8.98 -8.06
CA ASP A 117 15.61 -8.75 -7.23
C ASP A 117 16.45 -7.56 -7.73
N ASP A 118 16.06 -6.90 -8.83
CA ASP A 118 16.65 -5.63 -9.29
C ASP A 118 16.12 -4.44 -8.47
N ILE A 119 16.51 -4.41 -7.20
CA ILE A 119 16.08 -3.37 -6.24
C ILE A 119 16.49 -1.97 -6.71
N ARG A 120 17.65 -1.83 -7.37
CA ARG A 120 18.13 -0.54 -7.87
C ARG A 120 17.29 -0.06 -9.04
N GLY A 121 17.05 -0.91 -10.03
CA GLY A 121 16.19 -0.57 -11.18
C GLY A 121 14.77 -0.19 -10.75
N LEU A 122 14.21 -0.91 -9.78
CA LEU A 122 12.89 -0.59 -9.21
C LEU A 122 12.89 0.76 -8.46
N ALA A 123 13.92 1.05 -7.68
CA ALA A 123 14.04 2.33 -6.99
C ALA A 123 14.18 3.50 -8.00
N ASP A 124 14.99 3.34 -9.04
CA ASP A 124 15.14 4.35 -10.09
C ASP A 124 13.83 4.59 -10.84
N CYS A 125 13.07 3.53 -11.12
CA CYS A 125 11.72 3.62 -11.70
C CYS A 125 10.77 4.47 -10.83
N ILE A 126 10.79 4.25 -9.51
CA ILE A 126 9.98 5.03 -8.55
C ILE A 126 10.42 6.50 -8.56
N ILE A 127 11.72 6.77 -8.50
CA ILE A 127 12.24 8.16 -8.46
C ILE A 127 11.86 8.92 -9.74
N GLN A 128 12.01 8.30 -10.91
CA GLN A 128 11.62 8.90 -12.20
C GLN A 128 10.12 9.22 -12.27
N ALA A 129 9.27 8.41 -11.63
CA ALA A 129 7.83 8.66 -11.60
C ALA A 129 7.44 9.88 -10.74
N ILE A 130 8.24 10.20 -9.72
CA ILE A 130 8.01 11.35 -8.82
C ILE A 130 8.54 12.65 -9.43
N HIS A 131 9.65 12.56 -10.18
CA HIS A 131 10.28 13.69 -10.86
C HIS A 131 10.33 13.46 -12.37
N PRO A 132 9.18 13.58 -13.09
CA PRO A 132 9.19 13.52 -14.55
C PRO A 132 10.00 14.72 -15.10
N ALA A 133 10.90 14.42 -16.04
CA ALA A 133 11.71 15.42 -16.74
C ALA A 133 10.85 16.41 -17.55
#